data_AF-A0A9X2IAM5-F1
#
_entry.id   AF-A0A9X2IAM5-F1
#
_cell.length_a   1.000
_cell.length_b   1.000
_cell.length_c   1.000
_cell.angle_alpha   90.00
_cell.angle_beta   90.00
_cell.angle_gamma   90.00
#
_symmetry.space_group_name_H-M   'P 1'
#
loop_
_entity.id
_entity.type
_entity.pdbx_description
1 polymer ?
#
loop_
_entity_poly.entity_id
_entity_poly.type
_entity_poly.pdbx_seq_one_letter_code
_entity_poly.pdbx_strand_id
1 'polypeptide(L)'
;MRNLLFPSRVTKESVVQKIEQAKSLLADIEDGKKRYFLSLLQKRINDFESELSSHTISPFEKEQVLEQYSRFAKTLHQCLEYPWGAGSSIYYYHRQYYYLVGSHDAAKPNHLTKEICLASVGLCISLVIGSIPVCAFNPVIGAILLLVAIPLLFPSCFFLFIPDAPDSVKKKQEEITLFQEGAKLIRPDLVFEEESDINTESDFSEMSFIPR
;
A
#
# COMPACT_ATOMS: atom_id res chain seq x y z
N MET A 1 35.47 2.25 -5.00
CA MET A 1 34.67 3.49 -5.21
C MET A 1 33.48 3.13 -6.08
N ARG A 2 32.27 3.03 -5.51
CA ARG A 2 31.03 2.70 -6.25
C ARG A 2 30.10 3.91 -6.21
N ASN A 3 29.57 4.24 -7.38
CA ASN A 3 28.74 5.40 -7.72
C ASN A 3 27.63 5.68 -6.68
N LEU A 4 27.74 6.81 -5.99
CA LEU A 4 26.80 7.30 -4.97
C LEU A 4 25.73 8.26 -5.53
N LEU A 5 25.64 8.45 -6.85
CA LEU A 5 24.86 9.55 -7.44
C LEU A 5 23.64 9.13 -8.27
N PHE A 6 23.38 7.84 -8.44
CA PHE A 6 22.15 7.37 -9.06
C PHE A 6 21.60 6.19 -8.25
N PRO A 7 20.38 6.28 -7.69
CA PRO A 7 19.74 5.11 -7.12
C PRO A 7 19.65 4.05 -8.22
N SER A 8 20.05 2.81 -7.90
CA SER A 8 19.92 1.69 -8.83
C SER A 8 18.46 1.61 -9.27
N ARG A 9 18.18 1.92 -10.55
CA ARG A 9 16.84 1.71 -11.10
C ARG A 9 16.47 0.24 -10.88
N VAL A 10 15.30 0.00 -10.33
CA VAL A 10 14.76 -1.34 -10.17
C VAL A 10 14.55 -1.93 -11.57
N THR A 11 15.08 -3.13 -11.83
CA THR A 11 14.85 -3.84 -13.09
C THR A 11 14.19 -5.19 -12.84
N LYS A 12 13.44 -5.71 -13.82
CA LYS A 12 12.79 -7.02 -13.71
C LYS A 12 13.80 -8.12 -13.36
N GLU A 13 14.99 -8.06 -13.95
CA GLU A 13 16.07 -9.03 -13.72
C GLU A 13 16.52 -9.03 -12.26
N SER A 14 16.70 -7.84 -11.66
CA SER A 14 17.07 -7.73 -10.25
C SER A 14 16.00 -8.31 -9.31
N VAL A 15 14.72 -8.18 -9.67
CA VAL A 15 13.61 -8.77 -8.91
C VAL A 15 13.64 -10.30 -9.01
N VAL A 16 13.78 -10.83 -10.23
CA VAL A 16 13.87 -12.27 -10.49
C VAL A 16 15.04 -12.88 -9.74
N GLN A 17 16.23 -12.27 -9.79
CA GLN A 17 17.40 -12.72 -9.04
C GLN A 17 17.12 -12.77 -7.53
N LYS A 18 16.42 -11.78 -6.98
CA LYS A 18 16.08 -11.75 -5.55
C LYS A 18 15.09 -12.85 -5.16
N ILE A 19 14.15 -13.17 -6.05
CA ILE A 19 13.22 -14.30 -5.86
C ILE A 19 13.95 -15.64 -5.91
N GLU A 20 14.88 -15.83 -6.84
CA GLU A 20 15.68 -17.06 -6.92
C GLU A 20 16.58 -17.23 -5.68
N GLN A 21 17.16 -16.14 -5.17
CA GLN A 21 17.85 -16.14 -3.87
C GLN A 21 16.91 -16.56 -2.72
N ALA A 22 15.67 -16.06 -2.72
CA ALA A 22 14.69 -16.44 -1.71
C ALA A 22 14.33 -17.94 -1.82
N LYS A 23 14.11 -18.46 -3.04
CA LYS A 23 13.82 -19.89 -3.28
C LYS A 23 14.98 -20.79 -2.87
N SER A 24 16.23 -20.36 -3.04
CA SER A 24 17.39 -21.19 -2.65
C SER A 24 17.48 -21.41 -1.14
N LEU A 25 16.92 -20.51 -0.32
CA LEU A 25 16.83 -20.69 1.14
C LEU A 25 15.91 -21.85 1.55
N LEU A 26 15.07 -22.33 0.63
CA LEU A 26 14.15 -23.45 0.85
C LEU A 26 14.69 -24.78 0.32
N ALA A 27 15.96 -24.85 -0.09
CA ALA A 27 16.55 -26.05 -0.70
C ALA A 27 16.34 -27.31 0.16
N ASP A 28 16.56 -27.18 1.47
CA ASP A 28 16.57 -28.30 2.44
C ASP A 28 15.22 -28.58 3.12
N ILE A 29 14.14 -27.88 2.72
CA ILE A 29 12.80 -28.04 3.31
C ILE A 29 12.04 -29.20 2.66
N GLU A 30 11.26 -29.92 3.47
CA GLU A 30 10.42 -31.05 3.06
C GLU A 30 9.43 -30.69 1.93
N ASP A 31 9.34 -31.59 0.95
CA ASP A 31 8.72 -31.34 -0.36
C ASP A 31 7.23 -30.98 -0.31
N GLY A 32 6.47 -31.49 0.66
CA GLY A 32 5.02 -31.29 0.73
C GLY A 32 4.63 -29.83 0.98
N LYS A 33 5.08 -29.26 2.11
CA LYS A 33 4.77 -27.87 2.49
C LYS A 33 5.48 -26.87 1.58
N LYS A 34 6.68 -27.20 1.11
CA LYS A 34 7.45 -26.43 0.12
C LYS A 34 6.69 -26.27 -1.20
N ARG A 35 6.10 -27.34 -1.74
CA ARG A 35 5.32 -27.27 -3.00
C ARG A 35 4.10 -26.36 -2.89
N TYR A 36 3.37 -26.45 -1.78
CA TYR A 36 2.22 -25.58 -1.55
C TYR A 36 2.63 -24.10 -1.54
N PHE A 37 3.65 -23.75 -0.74
CA PHE A 37 4.18 -22.39 -0.71
C PHE A 37 4.69 -21.91 -2.07
N LEU A 38 5.45 -22.74 -2.81
CA LEU A 38 5.94 -22.37 -4.13
C LEU A 38 4.79 -22.13 -5.13
N SER A 39 3.66 -22.84 -4.99
CA SER A 39 2.48 -22.59 -5.81
C SER A 39 1.83 -21.23 -5.51
N LEU A 40 1.74 -20.83 -4.24
CA LEU A 40 1.27 -19.50 -3.82
C LEU A 40 2.20 -18.40 -4.32
N LEU A 41 3.52 -18.60 -4.16
CA LEU A 41 4.54 -17.69 -4.66
C LEU A 41 4.45 -17.52 -6.18
N GLN A 42 4.31 -18.62 -6.93
CA GLN A 42 4.19 -18.55 -8.38
C GLN A 42 2.91 -17.82 -8.81
N LYS A 43 1.79 -18.05 -8.14
CA LYS A 43 0.55 -17.32 -8.39
C LYS A 43 0.78 -15.80 -8.23
N ARG A 44 1.45 -15.39 -7.15
CA ARG A 44 1.71 -13.96 -6.92
C ARG A 44 2.69 -13.36 -7.92
N ILE A 45 3.73 -14.10 -8.30
CA ILE A 45 4.65 -13.72 -9.38
C ILE A 45 3.88 -13.49 -10.68
N ASN A 46 2.96 -14.39 -11.03
CA ASN A 46 2.16 -14.26 -12.25
C ASN A 46 1.26 -13.01 -12.21
N ASP A 47 0.71 -12.65 -11.04
CA ASP A 47 -0.05 -11.39 -10.89
C ASP A 47 0.83 -10.19 -11.31
N PHE A 48 2.05 -10.07 -10.79
CA PHE A 48 2.99 -8.99 -11.16
C PHE A 48 3.38 -9.03 -12.64
N GLU A 49 3.72 -10.20 -13.17
CA GLU A 49 4.17 -10.33 -14.56
C GLU A 49 3.06 -10.05 -15.57
N SER A 50 1.83 -10.47 -15.28
CA SER A 50 0.67 -10.20 -16.11
C SER A 50 0.38 -8.70 -16.16
N GLU A 51 0.46 -8.00 -15.02
CA GLU A 51 0.21 -6.57 -14.95
C GLU A 51 1.31 -5.76 -15.66
N LEU A 52 2.59 -6.11 -15.47
CA LEU A 52 3.72 -5.50 -16.20
C LEU A 52 3.61 -5.69 -17.73
N SER A 53 3.12 -6.85 -18.15
CA SER A 53 2.94 -7.19 -19.57
C SER A 53 1.66 -6.57 -20.16
N SER A 54 0.76 -6.06 -19.33
CA SER A 54 -0.46 -5.45 -19.81
C SER A 54 -0.18 -4.20 -20.65
N HIS A 55 -0.96 -4.04 -21.72
CA HIS A 55 -0.99 -2.82 -22.54
C HIS A 55 -2.00 -1.80 -22.03
N THR A 56 -2.81 -2.14 -21.02
CA THR A 56 -3.87 -1.27 -20.49
C THR A 56 -3.36 -0.28 -19.44
N ILE A 57 -2.18 -0.52 -18.86
CA ILE A 57 -1.60 0.34 -17.84
C ILE A 57 -0.54 1.26 -18.43
N SER A 58 -0.49 2.48 -17.91
CA SER A 58 0.43 3.54 -18.31
C SER A 58 1.89 3.20 -17.95
N PRO A 59 2.89 3.83 -18.58
CA PRO A 59 4.30 3.65 -18.21
C PRO A 59 4.58 3.97 -16.74
N PHE A 60 3.89 4.96 -16.18
CA PHE A 60 3.99 5.30 -14.75
C PHE A 60 3.48 4.16 -13.87
N GLU A 61 2.31 3.59 -14.17
CA GLU A 61 1.79 2.44 -13.42
C GLU A 61 2.70 1.21 -13.55
N LYS A 62 3.34 0.99 -14.72
CA LYS A 62 4.34 -0.07 -14.87
C LYS A 62 5.53 0.11 -13.93
N GLU A 63 5.98 1.35 -13.74
CA GLU A 63 7.05 1.67 -12.78
C GLU A 63 6.60 1.38 -11.35
N GLN A 64 5.37 1.73 -10.99
CA GLN A 64 4.79 1.41 -9.67
C GLN A 64 4.66 -0.09 -9.42
N VAL A 65 4.20 -0.85 -10.42
CA VAL A 65 4.12 -2.32 -10.35
C VAL A 65 5.52 -2.92 -10.17
N LEU A 66 6.51 -2.41 -10.90
CA LEU A 66 7.88 -2.91 -10.81
C LEU A 66 8.53 -2.60 -9.46
N GLU A 67 8.29 -1.41 -8.91
CA GLU A 67 8.75 -1.04 -7.57
C GLU A 67 8.11 -1.93 -6.51
N GLN A 68 6.79 -2.11 -6.57
CA GLN A 68 6.07 -3.01 -5.65
C GLN A 68 6.57 -4.46 -5.77
N TYR A 69 6.87 -4.92 -6.98
CA TYR A 69 7.40 -6.26 -7.21
C TYR A 69 8.79 -6.43 -6.58
N SER A 70 9.64 -5.40 -6.67
CA SER A 70 10.94 -5.39 -5.98
C SER A 70 10.81 -5.39 -4.47
N ARG A 71 9.88 -4.59 -3.93
CA ARG A 71 9.58 -4.59 -2.49
C ARG A 71 9.10 -5.96 -2.04
N PHE A 72 8.19 -6.58 -2.80
CA PHE A 72 7.71 -7.94 -2.56
C PHE A 72 8.86 -8.95 -2.49
N ALA A 73 9.74 -8.96 -3.49
CA ALA A 73 10.88 -9.88 -3.53
C ALA A 73 11.87 -9.66 -2.38
N LYS A 74 12.12 -8.41 -1.98
CA LYS A 74 12.95 -8.07 -0.82
C LYS A 74 12.33 -8.56 0.48
N THR A 75 11.03 -8.30 0.70
CA THR A 75 10.30 -8.74 1.88
C THR A 75 10.25 -10.26 1.96
N LEU A 76 9.97 -10.94 0.85
CA LEU A 76 10.02 -12.41 0.75
C LEU A 76 11.38 -12.96 1.20
N HIS A 77 12.46 -12.42 0.63
CA HIS A 77 13.81 -12.83 1.00
C HIS A 77 14.09 -12.60 2.49
N GLN A 78 13.70 -11.44 3.04
CA GLN A 78 13.88 -11.14 4.45
C GLN A 78 13.10 -12.10 5.37
N CYS A 79 11.87 -12.44 5.01
CA CYS A 79 11.04 -13.38 5.79
C CYS A 79 11.63 -14.79 5.81
N LEU A 80 12.30 -15.21 4.73
CA LEU A 80 12.97 -16.51 4.65
C LEU A 80 14.36 -16.52 5.31
N GLU A 81 15.13 -15.44 5.13
CA GLU A 81 16.49 -15.32 5.66
C GLU A 81 16.51 -15.04 7.18
N TYR A 82 15.61 -14.18 7.64
CA TYR A 82 15.48 -13.75 9.03
C TYR A 82 14.04 -13.97 9.54
N PRO A 83 13.61 -15.22 9.72
CA PRO A 83 12.21 -15.55 9.99
C PRO A 83 11.69 -14.95 11.31
N TRP A 84 12.56 -14.67 12.29
CA TRP A 84 12.22 -13.93 13.52
C TRP A 84 11.79 -12.48 13.28
N GLY A 85 12.30 -11.85 12.22
CA GLY A 85 11.97 -10.48 11.82
C GLY A 85 10.80 -10.39 10.84
N ALA A 86 10.20 -11.54 10.46
CA ALA A 86 9.19 -11.59 9.40
C ALA A 86 7.99 -10.69 9.69
N GLY A 87 7.49 -10.65 10.92
CA GLY A 87 6.37 -9.77 11.31
C GLY A 87 6.68 -8.29 11.04
N SER A 88 7.87 -7.83 11.43
CA SER A 88 8.31 -6.45 11.13
C SER A 88 8.46 -6.21 9.62
N SER A 89 9.07 -7.13 8.88
CA SER A 89 9.21 -7.01 7.43
C SER A 89 7.86 -6.95 6.70
N ILE A 90 6.88 -7.74 7.13
CA ILE A 90 5.51 -7.73 6.61
C ILE A 90 4.83 -6.38 6.92
N TYR A 91 4.92 -5.93 8.16
CA TYR A 91 4.35 -4.66 8.60
C TYR A 91 4.89 -3.48 7.76
N TYR A 92 6.22 -3.38 7.60
CA TYR A 92 6.82 -2.31 6.80
C TYR A 92 6.50 -2.41 5.30
N TYR A 93 6.30 -3.62 4.79
CA TYR A 93 5.89 -3.83 3.41
C TYR A 93 4.52 -3.20 3.11
N HIS A 94 3.55 -3.38 4.01
CA HIS A 94 2.18 -2.87 3.84
C HIS A 94 2.00 -1.43 4.32
N ARG A 95 2.78 -0.97 5.31
CA ARG A 95 2.67 0.41 5.87
C ARG A 95 3.23 1.50 4.96
N GLN A 96 4.27 1.19 4.19
CA GLN A 96 4.86 2.17 3.24
C GLN A 96 4.02 2.26 1.95
N TYR A 97 4.59 2.83 0.87
CA TYR A 97 3.97 2.96 -0.44
C TYR A 97 3.53 1.60 -1.02
N TYR A 98 2.30 1.17 -0.74
CA TYR A 98 1.73 -0.10 -1.20
C TYR A 98 0.93 0.12 -2.48
N TYR A 99 1.44 -0.37 -3.60
CA TYR A 99 0.71 -0.37 -4.87
C TYR A 99 -0.05 -1.69 -5.06
N LEU A 100 -1.35 -1.61 -5.33
CA LEU A 100 -2.20 -2.80 -5.45
C LEU A 100 -2.06 -3.46 -6.83
N VAL A 101 -1.51 -4.66 -6.86
CA VAL A 101 -1.31 -5.49 -8.07
C VAL A 101 -2.25 -6.68 -8.09
N GLY A 102 -2.81 -7.00 -9.26
CA GLY A 102 -3.67 -8.17 -9.48
C GLY A 102 -5.10 -8.02 -8.96
N SER A 103 -5.55 -6.78 -8.70
CA SER A 103 -6.95 -6.45 -8.43
C SER A 103 -7.64 -5.91 -9.69
N HIS A 104 -8.88 -6.36 -9.91
CA HIS A 104 -9.75 -5.92 -11.00
C HIS A 104 -10.68 -4.78 -10.58
N ASP A 105 -10.65 -4.39 -9.31
CA ASP A 105 -11.54 -3.36 -8.79
C ASP A 105 -11.16 -1.98 -9.35
N ALA A 106 -12.17 -1.25 -9.78
CA ALA A 106 -12.05 0.06 -10.47
C ALA A 106 -11.48 1.17 -9.57
N ALA A 107 -11.37 0.93 -8.26
CA ALA A 107 -10.83 1.86 -7.29
C ALA A 107 -9.39 1.48 -6.92
N LYS A 108 -8.46 1.49 -7.89
CA LYS A 108 -7.03 1.60 -7.57
C LYS A 108 -6.77 3.06 -7.19
N PRO A 109 -6.61 3.41 -5.89
CA PRO A 109 -6.25 4.77 -5.57
C PRO A 109 -4.87 5.06 -6.15
N ASN A 110 -4.81 5.81 -7.24
CA ASN A 110 -3.55 6.34 -7.72
C ASN A 110 -3.02 7.30 -6.64
N HIS A 111 -1.80 7.05 -6.16
CA HIS A 111 -1.17 7.88 -5.12
C HIS A 111 -1.09 9.35 -5.55
N LEU A 112 -0.85 9.62 -6.83
CA LEU A 112 -0.86 10.98 -7.37
C LEU A 112 -2.23 11.63 -7.18
N THR A 113 -3.32 10.87 -7.32
CA THR A 113 -4.68 11.33 -7.00
C THR A 113 -4.85 11.55 -5.50
N LYS A 114 -4.32 10.67 -4.64
CA LYS A 114 -4.36 10.86 -3.17
C LYS A 114 -3.61 12.13 -2.74
N GLU A 115 -2.40 12.38 -3.27
CA GLU A 115 -1.62 13.60 -2.97
C GLU A 115 -2.33 14.86 -3.46
N ILE A 116 -2.89 14.84 -4.68
CA ILE A 116 -3.67 15.95 -5.22
C ILE A 116 -4.92 16.20 -4.38
N CYS A 117 -5.63 15.14 -3.96
CA CYS A 117 -6.79 15.25 -3.08
C CYS A 117 -6.39 15.83 -1.71
N LEU A 118 -5.26 15.40 -1.13
CA LEU A 118 -4.78 15.90 0.15
C LEU A 118 -4.37 17.38 0.07
N ALA A 119 -3.64 17.75 -0.98
CA ALA A 119 -3.31 19.15 -1.26
C ALA A 119 -4.57 20.00 -1.50
N SER A 120 -5.54 19.46 -2.22
CA SER A 120 -6.85 20.09 -2.46
C SER A 120 -7.61 20.32 -1.17
N VAL A 121 -7.67 19.32 -0.27
CA VAL A 121 -8.28 19.47 1.06
C VAL A 121 -7.55 20.53 1.87
N GLY A 122 -6.21 20.51 1.91
CA GLY A 122 -5.41 21.52 2.60
C GLY A 122 -5.67 22.95 2.10
N LEU A 123 -5.76 23.12 0.79
CA LEU A 123 -6.13 24.38 0.16
C LEU A 123 -7.56 24.80 0.55
N CYS A 124 -8.52 23.89 0.49
CA CYS A 124 -9.92 24.20 0.82
C CYS A 124 -10.10 24.55 2.29
N ILE A 125 -9.46 23.83 3.22
CA ILE A 125 -9.45 24.14 4.65
C ILE A 125 -8.85 25.55 4.87
N SER A 126 -7.75 25.85 4.18
CA SER A 126 -7.12 27.18 4.27
C SER A 126 -8.05 28.29 3.77
N LEU A 127 -8.81 28.04 2.68
CA LEU A 127 -9.82 28.98 2.19
C LEU A 127 -10.99 29.15 3.18
N VAL A 128 -11.46 28.07 3.80
CA VAL A 128 -12.54 28.14 4.80
C VAL A 128 -12.08 28.96 6.01
N ILE A 129 -10.89 28.68 6.55
CA ILE A 129 -10.34 29.42 7.70
C ILE A 129 -10.11 30.90 7.31
N GLY A 130 -9.56 31.15 6.13
CA GLY A 130 -9.32 32.50 5.62
C GLY A 130 -10.60 33.29 5.33
N SER A 131 -11.71 32.61 5.03
CA SER A 131 -13.00 33.27 4.78
C SER A 131 -13.58 33.94 6.02
N ILE A 132 -13.26 33.45 7.23
CA ILE A 132 -13.80 33.95 8.51
C ILE A 132 -13.40 35.41 8.77
N PRO A 133 -12.10 35.79 8.81
CA PRO A 133 -11.72 37.19 8.98
C PRO A 133 -12.13 38.04 7.78
N VAL A 134 -12.08 37.51 6.55
CA VAL A 134 -12.47 38.25 5.34
C VAL A 134 -13.97 38.60 5.38
N CYS A 135 -14.82 37.71 5.88
CA CYS A 135 -16.27 37.96 6.00
C CYS A 135 -16.58 39.11 6.98
N ALA A 136 -15.76 39.29 8.03
CA ALA A 136 -15.91 40.39 8.98
C ALA A 136 -15.62 41.77 8.37
N PHE A 137 -14.73 41.86 7.38
CA PHE A 137 -14.39 43.11 6.69
C PHE A 137 -15.18 43.29 5.38
N ASN A 138 -15.47 42.19 4.67
CA ASN A 138 -16.20 42.18 3.41
C ASN A 138 -17.00 40.86 3.26
N PRO A 139 -18.29 40.86 3.60
CA PRO A 139 -19.10 39.65 3.60
C PRO A 139 -19.31 39.06 2.20
N VAL A 140 -19.28 39.88 1.15
CA VAL A 140 -19.43 39.42 -0.24
C VAL A 140 -18.23 38.57 -0.66
N ILE A 141 -17.02 39.01 -0.33
CA ILE A 141 -15.80 38.25 -0.65
C ILE A 141 -15.72 36.97 0.18
N GLY A 142 -16.08 37.03 1.47
CA GLY A 142 -16.15 35.85 2.34
C GLY A 142 -17.11 34.79 1.81
N ALA A 143 -18.30 35.19 1.35
CA ALA A 143 -19.28 34.30 0.77
C ALA A 143 -18.79 33.63 -0.53
N ILE A 144 -18.09 34.36 -1.40
CA ILE A 144 -17.50 33.81 -2.63
C ILE A 144 -16.43 32.75 -2.30
N LEU A 145 -15.57 33.01 -1.32
CA LEU A 145 -14.54 32.05 -0.88
C LEU A 145 -15.16 30.76 -0.35
N LEU A 146 -16.23 30.85 0.44
CA LEU A 146 -16.96 29.69 0.93
C LEU A 146 -17.67 28.92 -0.19
N LEU A 147 -18.31 29.64 -1.12
CA LEU A 147 -19.01 29.03 -2.26
C LEU A 147 -18.06 28.24 -3.17
N VAL A 148 -16.79 28.66 -3.26
CA VAL A 148 -15.74 27.93 -3.99
C VAL A 148 -15.19 26.77 -3.16
N ALA A 149 -14.95 26.97 -1.87
CA ALA A 149 -14.32 25.96 -1.02
C ALA A 149 -15.20 24.73 -0.79
N ILE A 150 -16.51 24.89 -0.57
CA ILE A 150 -17.41 23.77 -0.22
C ILE A 150 -17.52 22.73 -1.35
N PRO A 151 -17.78 23.10 -2.63
CA PRO A 151 -17.87 22.13 -3.72
C PRO A 151 -16.54 21.46 -4.07
N LEU A 152 -15.40 22.12 -3.80
CA LEU A 152 -14.07 21.55 -3.98
C LEU A 152 -13.69 20.58 -2.86
N LEU A 153 -14.14 20.85 -1.63
CA LEU A 153 -13.82 20.04 -0.45
C LEU A 153 -14.59 18.71 -0.46
N PHE A 154 -15.84 18.69 -0.91
CA PHE A 154 -16.69 17.49 -0.91
C PHE A 154 -16.10 16.29 -1.68
N PRO A 155 -15.73 16.38 -2.98
CA PRO A 155 -15.17 15.24 -3.71
C PRO A 155 -13.79 14.82 -3.18
N SER A 156 -12.97 15.76 -2.72
CA SER A 156 -11.64 15.46 -2.18
C SER A 156 -11.71 14.75 -0.82
N CYS A 157 -12.61 15.17 0.07
CA CYS A 157 -12.88 14.44 1.31
C CYS A 157 -13.49 13.07 1.00
N PHE A 158 -14.47 12.99 0.10
CA PHE A 158 -15.07 11.71 -0.27
C PHE A 158 -14.02 10.72 -0.77
N PHE A 159 -13.10 11.14 -1.63
CA PHE A 159 -12.02 10.28 -2.12
C PHE A 159 -11.05 9.80 -1.02
N LEU A 160 -10.77 10.65 -0.02
CA LEU A 160 -9.87 10.31 1.09
C LEU A 160 -10.52 9.43 2.17
N PHE A 161 -11.84 9.55 2.35
CA PHE A 161 -12.60 8.79 3.34
C PHE A 161 -13.19 7.48 2.82
N ILE A 162 -13.09 7.20 1.51
CA ILE A 162 -13.46 5.88 0.99
C ILE A 162 -12.53 4.85 1.61
N PRO A 163 -13.06 3.86 2.36
CA PRO A 163 -12.25 2.78 2.89
C PRO A 163 -11.60 2.01 1.73
N ASP A 164 -10.43 1.43 2.00
CA ASP A 164 -9.72 0.55 1.07
C ASP A 164 -10.70 -0.47 0.44
N ALA A 165 -10.68 -0.60 -0.89
CA ALA A 165 -11.60 -1.48 -1.60
C ALA A 165 -11.52 -2.93 -1.05
N PRO A 166 -12.62 -3.69 -0.96
CA PRO A 166 -12.63 -5.04 -0.40
C PRO A 166 -11.57 -5.97 -1.01
N ASP A 167 -11.31 -5.83 -2.31
CA ASP A 167 -10.29 -6.60 -3.01
C ASP A 167 -8.86 -6.25 -2.57
N SER A 168 -8.62 -5.00 -2.15
CA SER A 168 -7.32 -4.58 -1.64
C SER A 168 -6.99 -5.20 -0.28
N VAL A 169 -7.99 -5.30 0.61
CA VAL A 169 -7.87 -5.97 1.91
C VAL A 169 -7.57 -7.45 1.71
N LYS A 170 -8.33 -8.10 0.82
CA LYS A 170 -8.12 -9.51 0.49
C LYS A 170 -6.72 -9.76 -0.08
N LYS A 171 -6.23 -8.91 -0.98
CA LYS A 171 -4.89 -9.04 -1.55
C LYS A 171 -3.78 -8.84 -0.54
N LYS A 172 -3.91 -7.85 0.34
CA LYS A 172 -2.99 -7.68 1.47
C LYS A 172 -2.95 -8.95 2.34
N GLN A 173 -4.10 -9.52 2.67
CA GLN A 173 -4.18 -10.75 3.46
C GLN A 173 -3.55 -11.96 2.76
N GLU A 174 -3.74 -12.12 1.45
CA GLU A 174 -3.09 -13.16 0.65
C GLU A 174 -1.55 -13.05 0.74
N GLU A 175 -1.00 -11.83 0.69
CA GLU A 175 0.44 -11.57 0.80
C GLU A 175 0.98 -11.78 2.22
N ILE A 176 0.26 -11.29 3.24
CA ILE A 176 0.60 -11.53 4.66
C ILE A 176 0.71 -13.04 4.89
N THR A 177 -0.32 -13.79 4.48
CA THR A 177 -0.35 -15.24 4.63
C THR A 177 0.83 -15.89 3.90
N LEU A 178 1.13 -15.45 2.67
CA LEU A 178 2.28 -15.95 1.90
C LEU A 178 3.60 -15.72 2.66
N PHE A 179 3.85 -14.52 3.19
CA PHE A 179 5.08 -14.23 3.92
C PHE A 179 5.18 -15.01 5.24
N GLN A 180 4.08 -15.12 5.97
CA GLN A 180 4.02 -15.90 7.21
C GLN A 180 4.26 -17.38 6.96
N GLU A 181 3.61 -17.97 5.95
CA GLU A 181 3.83 -19.36 5.55
C GLU A 181 5.29 -19.60 5.14
N GLY A 182 5.89 -18.66 4.40
CA GLY A 182 7.32 -18.71 4.08
C GLY A 182 8.21 -18.76 5.31
N ALA A 183 7.99 -17.87 6.28
CA ALA A 183 8.76 -17.86 7.52
C ALA A 183 8.53 -19.14 8.35
N LYS A 184 7.29 -19.64 8.42
CA LYS A 184 6.92 -20.88 9.12
C LYS A 184 7.54 -22.14 8.49
N LEU A 185 7.83 -22.13 7.19
CA LEU A 185 8.56 -23.23 6.56
C LEU A 185 9.98 -23.38 7.10
N ILE A 186 10.65 -22.26 7.38
CA ILE A 186 12.00 -22.25 7.96
C ILE A 186 11.95 -22.47 9.48
N ARG A 187 10.96 -21.87 10.15
CA ARG A 187 10.77 -21.94 11.61
C ARG A 187 9.30 -22.21 11.96
N PRO A 188 8.91 -23.48 12.12
CA PRO A 188 7.53 -23.87 12.40
C PRO A 188 6.99 -23.39 13.76
N ASP A 189 7.88 -22.99 14.67
CA ASP A 189 7.61 -22.51 16.03
C ASP A 189 7.20 -21.03 16.10
N LEU A 190 7.24 -20.32 14.96
CA LEU A 190 6.84 -18.91 14.90
C LEU A 190 5.33 -18.74 15.08
N VAL A 191 4.98 -17.95 16.09
CA VAL A 191 3.63 -17.44 16.31
C VAL A 191 3.59 -16.02 15.76
N PHE A 192 2.68 -15.77 14.82
CA PHE A 192 2.35 -14.43 14.37
C PHE A 192 1.07 -14.04 15.11
N GLU A 193 1.08 -12.86 15.74
CA GLU A 193 -0.16 -12.27 16.22
C GLU A 193 -1.04 -12.01 14.99
N GLU A 194 -2.29 -12.49 15.02
CA GLU A 194 -3.27 -12.10 14.02
C GLU A 194 -3.43 -10.59 14.16
N GLU A 195 -3.01 -9.81 13.17
CA GLU A 195 -3.26 -8.38 13.11
C GLU A 195 -4.79 -8.17 13.00
N SER A 196 -5.47 -8.18 14.14
CA SER A 196 -6.88 -7.78 14.30
C SER A 196 -7.11 -6.29 14.05
N ASP A 197 -6.05 -5.54 13.72
CA ASP A 197 -6.04 -4.08 13.62
C ASP A 197 -6.12 -3.54 12.18
N ILE A 198 -6.50 -4.36 11.19
CA ILE A 198 -6.88 -3.82 9.87
C ILE A 198 -8.27 -3.13 9.93
N ASN A 199 -9.02 -3.26 11.04
CA ASN A 199 -10.35 -2.65 11.22
C ASN A 199 -10.41 -1.49 12.24
N THR A 200 -9.31 -1.09 12.87
CA THR A 200 -9.34 -0.16 14.02
C THR A 200 -8.55 1.13 13.79
N GLU A 201 -8.77 1.79 12.65
CA GLU A 201 -8.49 3.23 12.50
C GLU A 201 -9.80 4.04 12.30
N SER A 202 -10.92 3.50 12.82
CA SER A 202 -12.25 4.15 12.80
C SER A 202 -12.73 4.69 14.15
N ASP A 203 -11.92 4.57 15.21
CA ASP A 203 -12.38 4.88 16.58
C ASP A 203 -11.90 6.25 17.12
N PHE A 204 -11.96 7.28 16.25
CA PHE A 204 -11.86 8.69 16.64
C PHE A 204 -13.09 9.47 16.16
N SER A 205 -14.29 9.04 16.58
CA SER A 205 -15.48 9.92 16.54
C SER A 205 -16.59 9.61 17.54
N GLU A 206 -16.40 8.70 18.51
CA GLU A 206 -17.21 8.75 19.75
C GLU A 206 -16.58 9.71 20.76
N MET A 207 -16.59 11.01 20.45
CA MET A 207 -16.54 12.03 21.51
C MET A 207 -17.90 12.71 21.59
N SER A 208 -18.73 12.08 22.42
CA SER A 208 -19.95 12.61 23.04
C SER A 208 -19.95 14.14 23.19
N PHE A 209 -20.84 14.80 22.44
CA PHE A 209 -21.35 16.11 22.81
C PHE A 209 -22.63 15.91 23.63
N ILE A 210 -22.49 15.94 24.96
CA ILE A 210 -23.61 16.13 25.88
C ILE A 210 -23.93 17.63 25.90
N PRO A 211 -25.15 18.06 25.55
CA PRO A 211 -25.52 19.46 25.66
C PRO A 211 -25.83 19.82 27.12
N ARG A 212 -25.35 20.98 27.56
CA ARG A 212 -25.98 21.78 28.61
C ARG A 212 -26.31 23.13 28.03
#